data_AF-A0A1B6INC2-F1
#
_entry.id   AF-A0A1B6INC2-F1
#
_cell.length_a   1.000
_cell.length_b   1.000
_cell.length_c   1.000
_cell.angle_alpha   90.00
_cell.angle_beta   90.00
_cell.angle_gamma   90.00
#
_symmetry.space_group_name_H-M   'P 1'
#
loop_
_entity.id
_entity.type
_entity.pdbx_description
1 polymer ?
#
loop_
_entity_poly.entity_id
_entity_poly.type
_entity_poly.pdbx_seq_one_letter_code
_entity_poly.pdbx_strand_id
1 'polypeptide(L)'
;VEIYSYKEDCPVGTISGYSESILYVKFLPSGQLLIVAVDGTVSLVDGVSEVATASVGEDVSIARFSGKLLIGTESGRVYIYDEELNLLATCAGHGFPVTAVDY
;
A
#
# COMPACT_ATOMS: atom_id res chain seq x y z
N VAL A 1 10.45 -4.19 5.20
CA VAL A 1 9.71 -3.52 6.31
C VAL A 1 10.03 -4.24 7.61
N GLU A 2 10.43 -3.53 8.66
CA GLU A 2 10.69 -4.11 9.98
C GLU A 2 9.53 -3.79 10.93
N ILE A 3 9.17 -4.75 11.77
CA ILE A 3 8.13 -4.61 12.80
C ILE A 3 8.82 -4.53 14.16
N TYR A 4 8.53 -3.48 14.91
CA TYR A 4 9.09 -3.24 16.24
C TYR A 4 8.02 -3.35 17.31
N SER A 5 8.35 -4.04 18.41
CA SER A 5 7.51 -4.07 19.60
C SER A 5 7.92 -2.95 20.55
N TYR A 6 7.00 -2.02 20.81
CA TYR A 6 7.24 -0.97 21.81
C TYR A 6 7.30 -1.50 23.24
N LYS A 7 6.72 -2.69 23.51
CA LYS A 7 6.73 -3.29 24.84
C LYS A 7 8.05 -3.99 25.14
N GLU A 8 8.64 -4.62 24.13
CA GLU A 8 9.86 -5.42 24.27
C GLU A 8 11.11 -4.66 23.83
N ASP A 9 10.94 -3.45 23.26
CA ASP A 9 11.99 -2.56 22.77
C ASP A 9 12.95 -3.26 21.80
N CYS A 10 12.40 -4.10 20.93
CA CYS A 10 13.17 -4.92 20.00
C CYS A 10 12.41 -5.15 18.68
N PRO A 11 13.13 -5.48 17.58
CA PRO A 11 12.51 -5.92 16.34
C PRO A 11 11.91 -7.32 16.53
N VAL A 12 10.65 -7.47 16.15
CA VAL A 12 9.90 -8.73 16.28
C VAL A 12 9.64 -9.42 14.95
N GLY A 13 9.94 -8.77 13.83
CA GLY A 13 9.78 -9.38 12.52
C GLY A 13 10.29 -8.51 11.38
N THR A 14 10.56 -9.17 10.25
CA THR A 14 10.95 -8.51 9.01
C THR A 14 10.10 -9.08 7.88
N ILE A 15 9.47 -8.18 7.13
CA ILE A 15 8.77 -8.48 5.88
C ILE A 15 9.71 -8.06 4.74
N SER A 16 10.13 -9.04 3.94
CA SER A 16 11.05 -8.88 2.82
C SER A 16 10.37 -9.30 1.50
N GLY A 17 11.04 -9.09 0.37
CA GLY A 17 10.52 -9.48 -0.96
C GLY A 17 10.14 -8.31 -1.87
N TYR A 18 10.22 -7.07 -1.41
CA TYR A 18 9.99 -5.88 -2.22
C TYR A 18 11.23 -5.51 -3.03
N SER A 19 11.08 -5.34 -4.34
CA SER A 19 12.14 -4.95 -5.28
C SER A 19 12.48 -3.47 -5.21
N GLU A 20 11.51 -2.64 -4.85
CA GLU A 20 11.63 -1.18 -4.81
C GLU A 20 11.32 -0.61 -3.43
N SER A 21 11.55 0.71 -3.30
CA SER A 21 11.30 1.44 -2.07
C SER A 21 9.83 1.33 -1.62
N ILE A 22 9.63 1.24 -0.30
CA ILE A 22 8.30 1.28 0.29
C ILE A 22 7.84 2.72 0.42
N LEU A 23 6.70 3.03 -0.20
CA LEU A 23 6.15 4.38 -0.24
C LEU A 23 5.16 4.61 0.90
N TYR A 24 4.40 3.57 1.27
CA TYR A 24 3.35 3.68 2.27
C TYR A 24 3.23 2.42 3.11
N VAL A 25 3.02 2.61 4.41
CA VAL A 25 2.75 1.53 5.37
C VAL A 25 1.68 2.01 6.34
N LYS A 26 0.66 1.17 6.59
CA LYS A 26 -0.38 1.47 7.58
C LYS A 26 -0.94 0.21 8.22
N PHE A 27 -1.06 0.22 9.55
CA PHE A 27 -1.88 -0.77 10.25
C PHE A 27 -3.36 -0.50 9.98
N LEU A 28 -4.07 -1.54 9.55
CA LEU A 28 -5.51 -1.53 9.40
C LEU A 28 -6.20 -1.79 10.74
N PRO A 29 -7.48 -1.43 10.90
CA PRO A 29 -8.27 -1.77 12.08
C PRO A 29 -8.33 -3.28 12.38
N SER A 30 -8.18 -4.13 11.36
CA SER A 30 -8.10 -5.59 11.48
C SER A 30 -6.81 -6.08 12.17
N GLY A 31 -5.80 -5.22 12.33
CA GLY A 31 -4.48 -5.58 12.84
C GLY A 31 -3.47 -5.96 11.75
N GLN A 32 -3.93 -6.14 10.51
CA GLN A 32 -3.07 -6.39 9.36
C GLN A 32 -2.31 -5.13 8.95
N LEU A 33 -1.15 -5.32 8.33
CA LEU A 33 -0.31 -4.27 7.80
C LEU A 33 -0.54 -4.16 6.29
N LEU A 34 -0.95 -2.98 5.84
CA LEU A 34 -0.99 -2.63 4.43
C LEU A 34 0.35 -1.99 4.04
N ILE A 35 0.98 -2.51 2.98
CA ILE A 35 2.24 -2.02 2.43
C ILE A 35 2.04 -1.70 0.96
N VAL A 36 2.51 -0.53 0.53
CA VAL A 36 2.54 -0.13 -0.89
C VAL A 36 3.97 0.25 -1.26
N ALA A 37 4.51 -0.41 -2.27
CA ALA A 37 5.82 -0.14 -2.86
C ALA A 37 5.70 0.79 -4.08
N VAL A 38 6.82 1.42 -4.44
CA VAL A 38 6.91 2.32 -5.60
C VAL A 38 6.58 1.59 -6.91
N ASP A 39 6.99 0.32 -7.06
CA ASP A 39 6.72 -0.49 -8.25
C ASP A 39 5.25 -0.92 -8.42
N GLY A 40 4.35 -0.42 -7.57
CA GLY A 40 2.93 -0.74 -7.61
C GLY A 40 2.55 -2.04 -6.94
N THR A 41 3.49 -2.70 -6.22
CA THR A 41 3.14 -3.82 -5.34
C THR A 41 2.36 -3.32 -4.13
N VAL A 42 1.21 -3.94 -3.90
CA VAL A 42 0.36 -3.69 -2.73
C VAL A 42 0.21 -5.01 -1.98
N SER A 43 0.77 -5.10 -0.78
CA SER A 43 0.67 -6.30 0.05
C SER A 43 -0.17 -6.01 1.29
N LEU A 44 -1.02 -6.97 1.64
CA LEU A 44 -1.64 -7.09 2.94
C LEU A 44 -0.93 -8.20 3.70
N VAL A 45 -0.47 -7.89 4.90
CA VAL A 45 0.37 -8.79 5.71
C VAL A 45 -0.25 -8.96 7.09
N ASP A 46 -0.32 -10.19 7.59
CA ASP A 46 -0.66 -10.50 8.97
C ASP A 46 0.61 -10.95 9.72
N GLY A 47 1.06 -10.13 10.67
CA GLY A 47 2.37 -10.29 11.31
C GLY A 47 3.50 -10.16 10.27
N VAL A 48 4.13 -11.28 9.92
CA VAL A 48 5.19 -11.36 8.89
C VAL A 48 4.78 -12.16 7.65
N SER A 49 3.53 -12.64 7.61
CA SER A 49 3.02 -13.48 6.53
C SER A 49 2.14 -12.67 5.59
N GLU A 50 2.47 -12.69 4.31
CA GLU A 50 1.63 -12.09 3.28
C GLU A 50 0.32 -12.88 3.14
N VAL A 51 -0.81 -12.18 3.21
CA VAL A 51 -2.17 -12.77 3.13
C VAL A 51 -2.87 -12.43 1.83
N ALA A 52 -2.55 -11.27 1.23
CA ALA A 52 -3.05 -10.89 -0.08
C ALA A 52 -2.05 -9.93 -0.75
N THR A 53 -1.99 -10.00 -2.08
CA THR A 53 -1.19 -9.08 -2.90
C THR A 53 -1.98 -8.66 -4.12
N ALA A 54 -1.87 -7.37 -4.45
CA ALA A 54 -2.32 -6.80 -5.70
C ALA A 54 -1.17 -6.05 -6.37
N SER A 55 -1.27 -5.87 -7.69
CA SER A 55 -0.36 -5.02 -8.44
C SER A 55 -1.17 -3.95 -9.16
N VAL A 56 -0.70 -2.71 -9.03
CA VAL A 56 -1.25 -1.54 -9.75
C VAL A 56 -0.82 -1.58 -11.23
N GLY A 57 0.29 -2.25 -11.53
CA GLY A 57 0.82 -2.41 -12.89
C GLY A 57 1.58 -1.20 -13.44
N GLU A 58 1.89 -0.21 -12.59
CA GLU A 58 2.66 0.98 -12.89
C GLU A 58 3.18 1.63 -11.60
N ASP A 59 4.12 2.56 -11.74
CA ASP A 59 4.76 3.22 -10.60
C ASP A 59 3.78 4.09 -9.81
N VAL A 60 3.79 3.90 -8.50
CA VAL A 60 2.97 4.60 -7.53
C VAL A 60 3.67 5.86 -7.08
N SER A 61 2.95 6.98 -7.16
CA SER A 61 3.41 8.29 -6.70
C SER A 61 2.89 8.60 -5.30
N ILE A 62 1.72 8.08 -4.92
CA ILE A 62 1.11 8.30 -3.60
C ILE A 62 0.11 7.21 -3.23
N ALA A 63 -0.01 6.90 -1.93
CA ALA A 63 -1.07 6.03 -1.41
C ALA A 63 -1.70 6.59 -0.13
N ARG A 64 -3.00 6.33 0.08
CA ARG A 64 -3.73 6.70 1.30
C ARG A 64 -4.87 5.73 1.59
N PHE A 65 -4.94 5.25 2.82
CA PHE A 65 -6.04 4.38 3.27
C PHE A 65 -7.01 5.08 4.25
N SER A 66 -8.30 4.99 3.97
CA SER A 66 -9.41 5.36 4.88
C SER A 66 -10.68 4.57 4.53
N GLY A 67 -10.77 3.31 4.98
CA GLY A 67 -11.85 2.37 4.63
C GLY A 67 -11.82 1.86 3.18
N LYS A 68 -11.09 2.54 2.32
CA LYS A 68 -10.62 2.09 1.01
C LYS A 68 -9.14 2.41 0.90
N LEU A 69 -8.48 1.91 -0.12
CA LEU A 69 -7.12 2.31 -0.49
C LEU A 69 -7.17 3.13 -1.77
N LEU A 70 -6.73 4.39 -1.70
CA LEU A 70 -6.50 5.23 -2.86
C LEU A 70 -5.03 5.18 -3.22
N ILE A 71 -4.73 4.90 -4.49
CA ILE A 71 -3.38 4.87 -5.04
C ILE A 71 -3.33 5.81 -6.23
N GLY A 72 -2.52 6.86 -6.14
CA GLY A 72 -2.17 7.70 -7.27
C GLY A 72 -0.89 7.22 -7.94
N THR A 73 -0.83 7.32 -9.27
CA THR A 73 0.30 6.85 -10.06
C THR A 73 0.99 7.95 -10.85
N GLU A 74 2.19 7.65 -11.33
CA GLU A 74 2.98 8.53 -12.19
C GLU A 74 2.29 8.84 -13.53
N SER A 75 1.41 7.95 -14.03
CA SER A 75 0.64 8.22 -15.26
C SER A 75 -0.59 9.12 -15.05
N GLY A 76 -0.87 9.54 -13.81
CA GLY A 76 -2.03 10.38 -13.52
C GLY A 76 -3.33 9.59 -13.28
N ARG A 77 -3.23 8.30 -12.99
CA ARG A 77 -4.39 7.47 -12.64
C ARG A 77 -4.53 7.36 -11.13
N VAL A 78 -5.78 7.18 -10.69
CA VAL A 78 -6.10 6.84 -9.31
C VAL A 78 -6.81 5.50 -9.26
N TYR A 79 -6.23 4.54 -8.57
CA TYR A 79 -6.82 3.23 -8.33
C TYR A 79 -7.43 3.18 -6.94
N ILE A 80 -8.63 2.60 -6.84
CA ILE A 80 -9.38 2.51 -5.59
C ILE A 80 -9.58 1.04 -5.29
N TYR A 81 -9.06 0.57 -4.17
CA TYR A 81 -9.24 -0.80 -3.68
C TYR A 81 -10.08 -0.83 -2.40
N ASP A 82 -10.72 -1.96 -2.11
CA ASP A 82 -11.25 -2.26 -0.78
C ASP A 82 -10.14 -2.74 0.18
N GLU A 83 -10.52 -3.16 1.38
CA GLU A 83 -9.58 -3.62 2.42
C GLU A 83 -8.95 -4.98 2.06
N GLU A 84 -9.64 -5.78 1.25
CA GLU A 84 -9.20 -7.08 0.74
C GLU A 84 -8.40 -6.98 -0.57
N LEU A 85 -8.04 -5.77 -1.00
CA LEU A 85 -7.29 -5.48 -2.22
C LEU A 85 -8.01 -5.84 -3.52
N ASN A 86 -9.35 -5.86 -3.53
CA ASN A 86 -10.12 -5.91 -4.77
C ASN A 86 -10.21 -4.50 -5.37
N LEU A 87 -9.93 -4.39 -6.67
CA LEU A 87 -10.05 -3.13 -7.40
C LEU A 87 -11.53 -2.76 -7.55
N LEU A 88 -11.93 -1.65 -6.95
CA LEU A 88 -13.28 -1.11 -7.01
C LEU A 88 -13.48 -0.16 -8.19
N ALA A 89 -12.46 0.67 -8.48
CA ALA A 89 -12.53 1.66 -9.56
C ALA A 89 -11.13 2.13 -10.00
N THR A 90 -11.06 2.61 -11.23
CA THR A 90 -9.92 3.37 -11.76
C THR A 90 -10.42 4.70 -12.29
N CYS A 91 -9.91 5.79 -11.73
CA CYS A 91 -10.15 7.14 -12.21
C CYS A 91 -8.98 7.53 -13.12
N ALA A 92 -9.29 7.95 -14.35
CA ALA A 92 -8.33 8.43 -15.32
C ALA A 92 -8.74 9.81 -15.83
N GLY A 93 -7.77 10.55 -16.37
CA GLY A 93 -8.01 11.88 -16.96
C GLY A 93 -6.93 12.90 -16.66
N HIS A 94 -6.09 12.65 -15.66
CA HIS A 94 -4.90 13.47 -15.42
C HIS A 94 -3.77 13.03 -16.36
N GLY A 95 -3.05 14.00 -16.93
CA GLY A 95 -1.92 13.75 -17.84
C GLY A 95 -0.55 13.86 -17.16
N PHE A 96 -0.53 13.96 -15.83
CA PHE A 96 0.66 14.15 -15.01
C PHE A 96 0.53 13.34 -13.71
N PRO A 97 1.65 13.05 -13.02
CA PRO A 97 1.65 12.29 -11.77
C PRO A 97 0.64 12.82 -10.74
N VAL A 98 -0.05 11.91 -10.07
CA VAL A 98 -0.95 12.27 -8.98
C VAL A 98 -0.11 12.63 -7.75
N THR A 99 -0.20 13.87 -7.29
CA THR A 99 0.61 14.37 -6.17
C THR A 99 -0.11 14.34 -4.82
N ALA A 100 -1.44 14.25 -4.83
CA ALA A 100 -2.26 14.21 -3.62
C ALA A 100 -3.56 13.43 -3.89
N VAL A 101 -3.96 12.62 -2.89
CA VAL A 101 -5.26 11.96 -2.83
C VAL A 101 -5.83 12.13 -1.42
N ASP A 102 -7.14 12.39 -1.32
CA ASP A 102 -7.85 12.50 -0.03
C ASP A 102 -9.31 12.04 -0.15
N TYR A 103 -9.98 11.89 0.99
CA TYR A 103 -11.38 11.47 1.13
C TYR A 103 -12.33 12.63 1.42
#